data_AF-A0A2V6URN0-F1
#
_entry.id   AF-A0A2V6URN0-F1
#
_cell.length_a   1.000
_cell.length_b   1.000
_cell.length_c   1.000
_cell.angle_alpha   90.00
_cell.angle_beta   90.00
_cell.angle_gamma   90.00
#
_symmetry.space_group_name_H-M   'P 1'
#
loop_
_entity.id
_entity.type
_entity.pdbx_description
1 polymer ?
#
loop_
_entity_poly.entity_id
_entity_poly.type
_entity_poly.pdbx_seq_one_letter_code
_entity_poly.pdbx_strand_id
1 'polypeptide(L)'
;MLRKLLTADECQTIARLYEDDRRFRSHVVMARHGFGRGEYKYFAYPLPDIVADLRRAIYPNLAPIANRWNASMGIDVRYPDAHADFIARCHKAGQTRPTPLLLQYAAGDYNALHQDLYGEHVFPLQLTILLSEPEQDFTGGEFVLTEQRPRMQSRAEVVPLRRGDAVVFAVHHRPVHGTRGTYRVNLRHGVSRLRSGHRHTVGVIFHDAK
;
A
#
# COMPACT_ATOMS: atom_id res chain seq x y z
N MET A 1 2.47 12.16 3.27
CA MET A 1 3.25 11.38 4.27
C MET A 1 2.74 11.75 5.65
N LEU A 2 2.56 10.78 6.53
CA LEU A 2 2.20 10.94 7.94
C LEU A 2 3.43 10.54 8.76
N ARG A 3 3.86 11.39 9.69
CA ARG A 3 5.05 11.12 10.50
C ARG A 3 4.66 10.38 11.78
N LYS A 4 5.46 9.37 12.15
CA LYS A 4 5.30 8.61 13.41
C LYS A 4 3.85 8.15 13.64
N LEU A 5 3.24 7.59 12.58
CA LEU A 5 1.89 7.02 12.68
C LEU A 5 1.88 5.82 13.63
N LEU A 6 2.99 5.06 13.65
CA LEU A 6 3.26 4.02 14.62
C LEU A 6 4.49 4.39 15.47
N THR A 7 4.45 3.98 16.73
CA THR A 7 5.60 3.98 17.62
C THR A 7 6.64 2.93 17.20
N ALA A 8 7.87 3.04 17.72
CA ALA A 8 8.92 2.07 17.44
C ALA A 8 8.54 0.65 17.94
N ASP A 9 7.86 0.56 19.09
CA ASP A 9 7.46 -0.71 19.69
C ASP A 9 6.32 -1.38 18.89
N GLU A 10 5.35 -0.60 18.39
CA GLU A 10 4.32 -1.11 17.47
C GLU A 10 4.95 -1.58 16.16
N CYS A 11 5.91 -0.83 15.61
CA CYS A 11 6.64 -1.24 14.41
C CYS A 11 7.35 -2.58 14.61
N GLN A 12 8.06 -2.74 15.74
CA GLN A 12 8.75 -3.98 16.06
C GLN A 12 7.78 -5.13 16.30
N THR A 13 6.66 -4.87 16.97
CA THR A 13 5.58 -5.84 17.20
C THR A 13 5.04 -6.38 15.88
N ILE A 14 4.72 -5.51 14.91
CA ILE A 14 4.23 -5.93 13.60
C ILE A 14 5.32 -6.66 12.81
N ALA A 15 6.57 -6.16 12.81
CA ALA A 15 7.65 -6.78 12.07
C ALA A 15 7.93 -8.23 12.53
N ARG A 16 7.87 -8.49 13.84
CA ARG A 16 8.05 -9.84 14.42
C ARG A 16 6.97 -10.84 14.00
N LEU A 17 5.79 -10.37 13.59
CA LEU A 17 4.75 -11.26 13.08
C LEU A 17 5.19 -12.02 11.82
N TYR A 18 6.19 -11.52 11.09
CA TYR A 18 6.68 -12.15 9.87
C TYR A 18 7.10 -13.62 10.06
N GLU A 19 7.61 -13.96 11.24
CA GLU A 19 8.07 -15.31 11.59
C GLU A 19 6.93 -16.28 11.94
N ASP A 20 5.72 -15.78 12.21
CA ASP A 20 4.56 -16.61 12.57
C ASP A 20 3.65 -16.86 11.35
N ASP A 21 3.95 -17.91 10.59
CA ASP A 21 3.22 -18.27 9.37
C ASP A 21 1.70 -18.46 9.58
N ARG A 22 1.26 -18.80 10.79
CA ARG A 22 -0.16 -18.97 11.14
C ARG A 22 -0.96 -17.67 11.03
N ARG A 23 -0.28 -16.52 11.04
CA ARG A 23 -0.90 -15.19 10.88
C ARG A 23 -1.23 -14.86 9.43
N PHE A 24 -0.78 -15.66 8.47
CA PHE A 24 -0.87 -15.35 7.05
C PHE A 24 -1.66 -16.42 6.31
N ARG A 25 -2.46 -15.98 5.33
CA ARG A 25 -3.20 -16.87 4.44
C ARG A 25 -2.39 -17.27 3.20
N SER A 26 -1.34 -16.53 2.89
CA SER A 26 -0.50 -16.79 1.72
C SER A 26 0.85 -16.06 1.82
N HIS A 27 1.85 -16.63 1.17
CA HIS A 27 3.21 -16.10 1.05
C HIS A 27 3.56 -16.02 -0.43
N VAL A 28 4.08 -14.86 -0.86
CA VAL A 28 4.49 -14.60 -2.22
C VAL A 28 5.99 -14.32 -2.26
N VAL A 29 6.70 -15.12 -3.05
CA VAL A 29 8.11 -14.89 -3.39
C VAL A 29 8.15 -14.12 -4.71
N MET A 30 8.48 -12.84 -4.65
CA MET A 30 8.30 -11.87 -5.75
C MET A 30 9.00 -12.28 -7.05
N ALA A 31 10.17 -12.93 -6.92
CA ALA A 31 10.97 -13.39 -8.05
C ALA A 31 10.23 -14.40 -8.94
N ARG A 32 9.30 -15.18 -8.38
CA ARG A 32 8.51 -16.17 -9.13
C ARG A 32 7.44 -15.54 -10.02
N HIS A 33 7.13 -14.27 -9.81
CA HIS A 33 6.04 -13.55 -10.47
C HIS A 33 6.51 -12.33 -11.28
N GLY A 34 7.83 -12.09 -11.37
CA GLY A 34 8.37 -10.92 -12.05
C GLY A 34 8.13 -9.60 -11.31
N PHE A 35 7.76 -9.64 -10.02
CA PHE A 35 7.49 -8.44 -9.20
C PHE A 35 8.76 -7.82 -8.59
N GLY A 36 9.93 -8.37 -8.89
CA GLY A 36 11.21 -7.97 -8.33
C GLY A 36 11.83 -9.10 -7.52
N ARG A 37 12.53 -8.75 -6.44
CA ARG A 37 13.21 -9.69 -5.52
C ARG A 37 12.85 -9.31 -4.09
N GLY A 38 12.63 -10.30 -3.24
CA GLY A 38 12.03 -10.15 -1.91
C GLY A 38 10.73 -10.95 -1.78
N GLU A 39 10.04 -10.74 -0.66
CA GLU A 39 8.85 -11.52 -0.33
C GLU A 39 7.84 -10.72 0.47
N TYR A 40 6.59 -11.13 0.38
CA TYR A 40 5.53 -10.61 1.21
C TYR A 40 4.53 -11.69 1.62
N LYS A 41 3.98 -11.52 2.81
CA LYS A 41 2.97 -12.38 3.37
C LYS A 41 1.70 -11.60 3.63
N TYR A 42 0.59 -12.23 3.30
CA TYR A 42 -0.73 -11.66 3.24
C TYR A 42 -1.47 -12.14 4.49
N PHE A 43 -1.89 -11.23 5.38
CA PHE A 43 -2.47 -11.62 6.68
C PHE A 43 -3.75 -12.46 6.51
N ALA A 44 -4.03 -13.36 7.44
CA ALA A 44 -5.32 -14.05 7.56
C ALA A 44 -6.28 -13.23 8.44
N TYR A 45 -7.58 -13.54 8.37
CA TYR A 45 -8.51 -13.11 9.41
C TYR A 45 -8.42 -14.06 10.62
N PRO A 46 -8.58 -13.57 11.87
CA PRO A 46 -8.64 -12.15 12.24
C PRO A 46 -7.29 -11.45 12.03
N LEU A 47 -7.34 -10.18 11.62
CA LEU A 47 -6.14 -9.34 11.44
C LEU A 47 -5.50 -9.04 12.80
N PRO A 48 -4.19 -8.75 12.86
CA PRO A 48 -3.57 -8.15 14.04
C PRO A 48 -4.28 -6.84 14.40
N ASP A 49 -4.52 -6.61 15.70
CA ASP A 49 -5.34 -5.49 16.19
C ASP A 49 -4.88 -4.13 15.63
N ILE A 50 -3.58 -3.85 15.66
CA ILE A 50 -2.99 -2.62 15.10
C ILE A 50 -3.38 -2.44 13.63
N VAL A 51 -3.33 -3.51 12.83
CA VAL A 51 -3.65 -3.45 11.39
C VAL A 51 -5.16 -3.25 11.17
N ALA A 52 -5.99 -3.92 11.97
CA ALA A 52 -7.44 -3.75 11.92
C ALA A 52 -7.86 -2.31 12.31
N ASP A 53 -7.24 -1.77 13.36
CA ASP A 53 -7.48 -0.43 13.86
C ASP A 53 -7.05 0.64 12.87
N LEU A 54 -5.89 0.48 12.25
CA LEU A 54 -5.44 1.36 11.16
C LEU A 54 -6.45 1.40 10.02
N ARG A 55 -6.97 0.24 9.57
CA ARG A 55 -7.99 0.21 8.51
C ARG A 55 -9.24 0.99 8.92
N ARG A 56 -9.73 0.73 10.13
CA ARG A 56 -10.97 1.34 10.67
C ARG A 56 -10.82 2.85 10.88
N ALA A 57 -9.70 3.31 11.40
CA ALA A 57 -9.48 4.72 11.74
C ALA A 57 -9.13 5.58 10.53
N ILE A 58 -8.38 5.04 9.56
CA ILE A 58 -7.87 5.84 8.44
C ILE A 58 -8.86 5.89 7.28
N TYR A 59 -9.60 4.80 7.03
CA TYR A 59 -10.52 4.73 5.90
C TYR A 59 -11.54 5.90 5.84
N PRO A 60 -12.22 6.29 6.93
CA PRO A 60 -13.20 7.39 6.89
C PRO A 60 -12.59 8.73 6.45
N ASN A 61 -11.29 8.92 6.66
CA ASN A 61 -10.57 10.12 6.20
C ASN A 61 -10.22 10.05 4.71
N LEU A 62 -10.04 8.85 4.17
CA LEU A 62 -9.66 8.62 2.77
C LEU A 62 -10.87 8.48 1.84
N ALA A 63 -11.99 7.94 2.30
CA ALA A 63 -13.18 7.70 1.47
C ALA A 63 -13.73 8.99 0.83
N PRO A 64 -13.84 10.15 1.54
CA PRO A 64 -14.24 11.40 0.93
C PRO A 64 -13.26 11.89 -0.15
N ILE A 65 -11.95 11.67 0.04
CA ILE A 65 -10.92 12.02 -0.95
C ILE A 65 -11.10 11.17 -2.20
N ALA A 66 -11.23 9.85 -2.03
CA ALA A 66 -11.47 8.90 -3.11
C ALA A 66 -12.76 9.22 -3.89
N ASN A 67 -13.84 9.59 -3.18
CA ASN A 67 -15.11 9.99 -3.81
C ASN A 67 -14.97 11.28 -4.61
N ARG A 68 -14.29 12.31 -4.09
CA ARG A 68 -14.00 13.54 -4.85
C ARG A 68 -13.13 13.28 -6.07
N TRP A 69 -12.14 12.41 -5.95
CA TRP A 69 -11.29 12.00 -7.06
C TRP A 69 -12.08 11.29 -8.16
N ASN A 70 -12.93 10.33 -7.79
CA ASN A 70 -13.78 9.65 -8.76
C ASN A 70 -14.73 10.63 -9.44
N ALA A 71 -15.35 11.55 -8.69
CA ALA A 71 -16.22 12.57 -9.26
C ALA A 71 -15.50 13.48 -10.27
N SER A 72 -14.32 14.01 -9.94
CA SER A 72 -13.58 14.91 -10.83
C SER A 72 -13.04 14.20 -12.09
N MET A 73 -12.87 12.89 -12.00
CA MET A 73 -12.46 12.04 -13.12
C MET A 73 -13.64 11.50 -13.94
N GLY A 74 -14.90 11.69 -13.52
CA GLY A 74 -16.07 11.09 -14.19
C GLY A 74 -16.16 9.57 -14.01
N ILE A 75 -15.82 9.07 -12.83
CA ILE A 75 -15.97 7.66 -12.43
C ILE A 75 -17.17 7.58 -11.48
N ASP A 76 -18.12 6.69 -11.75
CA ASP A 76 -19.39 6.62 -11.00
C ASP A 76 -19.32 5.82 -9.69
N VAL A 77 -18.16 5.20 -9.41
CA VAL A 77 -17.95 4.45 -8.16
C VAL A 77 -17.90 5.40 -6.96
N ARG A 78 -18.69 5.09 -5.91
CA ARG A 78 -18.66 5.78 -4.62
C ARG A 78 -18.44 4.79 -3.48
N TYR A 79 -17.56 5.17 -2.56
CA TYR A 79 -17.20 4.40 -1.38
C TYR A 79 -18.06 4.86 -0.19
N PRO A 80 -18.57 3.92 0.63
CA PRO A 80 -19.35 4.25 1.83
C PRO A 80 -18.46 4.91 2.90
N ASP A 81 -19.08 5.57 3.88
CA ASP A 81 -18.35 6.31 4.91
C ASP A 81 -17.62 5.40 5.90
N ALA A 82 -18.23 4.26 6.25
CA ALA A 82 -17.63 3.28 7.15
C ALA A 82 -16.87 2.18 6.40
N HIS A 83 -15.70 1.80 6.92
CA HIS A 83 -14.89 0.73 6.35
C HIS A 83 -15.63 -0.61 6.35
N ALA A 84 -16.37 -0.91 7.42
CA ALA A 84 -17.12 -2.15 7.54
C ALA A 84 -18.16 -2.33 6.41
N ASP A 85 -18.82 -1.25 6.00
CA ASP A 85 -19.80 -1.29 4.89
C ASP A 85 -19.11 -1.59 3.56
N PHE A 86 -17.89 -1.06 3.36
CA PHE A 86 -17.12 -1.35 2.17
C PHE A 86 -16.61 -2.79 2.14
N ILE A 87 -16.26 -3.36 3.30
CA ILE A 87 -15.92 -4.78 3.42
C ILE A 87 -17.13 -5.67 3.17
N ALA A 88 -18.30 -5.32 3.72
CA ALA A 88 -19.55 -6.04 3.41
C ALA A 88 -19.85 -6.01 1.91
N ARG A 89 -19.58 -4.89 1.23
CA ARG A 89 -19.68 -4.80 -0.24
C ARG A 89 -18.69 -5.74 -0.94
N CYS A 90 -17.42 -5.76 -0.52
CA CYS A 90 -16.41 -6.72 -1.01
C CYS A 90 -16.92 -8.16 -0.88
N HIS A 91 -17.42 -8.54 0.29
CA HIS A 91 -17.88 -9.90 0.57
C HIS A 91 -19.09 -10.30 -0.28
N LYS A 92 -20.02 -9.37 -0.53
CA LYS A 92 -21.15 -9.59 -1.45
C LYS A 92 -20.70 -9.86 -2.89
N ALA A 93 -19.56 -9.32 -3.31
CA ALA A 93 -18.94 -9.59 -4.61
C ALA A 93 -18.00 -10.82 -4.62
N GLY A 94 -18.02 -11.62 -3.54
CA GLY A 94 -17.15 -12.79 -3.39
C GLY A 94 -15.69 -12.46 -3.08
N GLN A 95 -15.38 -11.21 -2.70
CA GLN A 95 -14.05 -10.82 -2.25
C GLN A 95 -13.93 -10.97 -0.74
N THR A 96 -13.57 -12.15 -0.24
CA THR A 96 -13.56 -12.47 1.19
C THR A 96 -12.17 -12.57 1.81
N ARG A 97 -11.10 -12.42 1.02
CA ARG A 97 -9.72 -12.53 1.50
C ARG A 97 -9.21 -11.15 1.93
N PRO A 98 -8.74 -10.96 3.17
CA PRO A 98 -8.16 -9.69 3.60
C PRO A 98 -6.97 -9.32 2.72
N THR A 99 -6.63 -8.07 2.55
CA THR A 99 -5.51 -7.64 1.69
C THR A 99 -4.31 -7.01 2.41
N PRO A 100 -4.36 -6.62 3.70
CA PRO A 100 -3.15 -6.20 4.39
C PRO A 100 -2.04 -7.24 4.33
N LEU A 101 -0.80 -6.75 4.23
CA LEU A 101 0.37 -7.59 4.00
C LEU A 101 1.62 -7.04 4.68
N LEU A 102 2.54 -7.93 5.00
CA LEU A 102 3.85 -7.62 5.56
C LEU A 102 4.92 -8.03 4.56
N LEU A 103 5.77 -7.08 4.18
CA LEU A 103 6.86 -7.27 3.23
C LEU A 103 8.18 -7.38 3.97
N GLN A 104 9.05 -8.27 3.49
CA GLN A 104 10.44 -8.38 3.90
C GLN A 104 11.35 -8.29 2.67
N TYR A 105 12.42 -7.51 2.80
CA TYR A 105 13.47 -7.38 1.82
C TYR A 105 14.84 -7.56 2.50
N ALA A 106 15.78 -8.16 1.79
CA ALA A 106 17.20 -8.24 2.15
C ALA A 106 18.09 -7.49 1.14
N ALA A 107 19.40 -7.45 1.38
CA ALA A 107 20.34 -6.83 0.45
C ALA A 107 20.21 -7.40 -0.99
N GLY A 108 20.12 -6.50 -1.98
CA GLY A 108 19.91 -6.85 -3.39
C GLY A 108 18.45 -6.97 -3.82
N ASP A 109 17.51 -7.05 -2.87
CA ASP A 109 16.08 -7.09 -3.15
C ASP A 109 15.54 -5.73 -3.60
N TYR A 110 14.42 -5.76 -4.34
CA TYR A 110 13.72 -4.58 -4.85
C TYR A 110 12.28 -4.94 -5.23
N ASN A 111 11.40 -3.93 -5.25
CA ASN A 111 10.04 -4.09 -5.76
C ASN A 111 9.88 -3.33 -7.07
N ALA A 112 9.56 -4.06 -8.15
CA ALA A 112 9.37 -3.48 -9.46
C ALA A 112 8.19 -2.50 -9.46
N LEU A 113 8.20 -1.51 -10.36
CA LEU A 113 7.12 -0.53 -10.45
C LEU A 113 5.81 -1.18 -10.92
N HIS A 114 4.82 -1.24 -10.04
CA HIS A 114 3.54 -1.91 -10.24
C HIS A 114 2.35 -1.08 -9.77
N GLN A 115 1.16 -1.65 -9.94
CA GLN A 115 -0.14 -1.13 -9.54
C GLN A 115 -0.89 -2.24 -8.78
N ASP A 116 -1.56 -1.86 -7.70
CA ASP A 116 -2.29 -2.80 -6.85
C ASP A 116 -3.78 -2.79 -7.24
N LEU A 117 -4.10 -3.61 -8.25
CA LEU A 117 -5.43 -3.76 -8.81
C LEU A 117 -5.85 -5.23 -8.76
N TYR A 118 -6.68 -5.59 -7.79
CA TYR A 118 -7.19 -6.96 -7.66
C TYR A 118 -8.63 -6.98 -7.14
N GLY A 119 -9.46 -7.77 -7.81
CA GLY A 119 -10.89 -7.84 -7.54
C GLY A 119 -11.73 -6.83 -8.33
N GLU A 120 -13.04 -6.95 -8.17
CA GLU A 120 -14.07 -6.04 -8.66
C GLU A 120 -14.13 -4.72 -7.87
N HIS A 121 -14.07 -4.77 -6.55
CA HIS A 121 -14.09 -3.58 -5.69
C HIS A 121 -12.69 -3.24 -5.23
N VAL A 122 -12.11 -2.20 -5.83
CA VAL A 122 -10.78 -1.68 -5.53
C VAL A 122 -10.91 -0.30 -4.89
N PHE A 123 -10.29 -0.12 -3.73
CA PHE A 123 -10.12 1.22 -3.14
C PHE A 123 -8.92 1.93 -3.79
N PRO A 124 -9.03 3.21 -4.21
CA PRO A 124 -8.05 3.82 -5.09
C PRO A 124 -6.82 4.35 -4.34
N LEU A 125 -6.83 4.27 -3.01
CA LEU A 125 -5.79 4.75 -2.11
C LEU A 125 -5.30 3.60 -1.22
N GLN A 126 -4.00 3.59 -0.95
CA GLN A 126 -3.37 2.60 -0.08
C GLN A 126 -2.41 3.29 0.87
N LEU A 127 -2.24 2.68 2.04
CA LEU A 127 -1.31 3.12 3.07
C LEU A 127 -0.17 2.11 3.18
N THR A 128 1.06 2.60 3.23
CA THR A 128 2.25 1.79 3.51
C THR A 128 3.02 2.43 4.66
N ILE A 129 3.43 1.63 5.65
CA ILE A 129 4.17 2.09 6.83
C ILE A 129 5.52 1.38 6.88
N LEU A 130 6.60 2.16 7.00
CA LEU A 130 7.94 1.61 7.13
C LEU A 130 8.19 1.14 8.57
N LEU A 131 8.62 -0.11 8.74
CA LEU A 131 8.82 -0.72 10.08
C LEU A 131 10.29 -0.77 10.51
N SER A 132 11.22 -0.65 9.55
CA SER A 132 12.67 -0.63 9.76
C SER A 132 13.20 0.81 9.71
N GLU A 133 14.27 1.09 10.46
CA GLU A 133 14.92 2.41 10.48
C GLU A 133 16.01 2.50 9.38
N PRO A 134 15.88 3.44 8.41
CA PRO A 134 16.91 3.66 7.41
C PRO A 134 18.25 4.07 8.03
N GLU A 135 19.35 3.67 7.38
CA GLU A 135 20.74 3.88 7.82
C GLU A 135 21.14 3.16 9.12
N GLN A 136 20.21 2.43 9.75
CA GLN A 136 20.49 1.53 10.87
C GLN A 136 20.20 0.08 10.50
N ASP A 137 18.97 -0.20 10.06
CA ASP A 137 18.52 -1.54 9.70
C ASP A 137 18.80 -1.88 8.23
N PHE A 138 18.82 -0.87 7.35
CA PHE A 138 19.07 -1.03 5.91
C PHE A 138 19.57 0.27 5.25
N THR A 139 20.18 0.15 4.06
CA THR A 139 20.51 1.28 3.17
C THR A 139 19.92 1.08 1.76
N GLY A 140 19.68 2.17 1.03
CA GLY A 140 18.89 2.12 -0.21
C GLY A 140 17.41 1.84 0.09
N GLY A 141 16.71 1.05 -0.75
CA GLY A 141 15.36 0.58 -0.45
C GLY A 141 14.31 1.69 -0.30
N GLU A 142 14.48 2.78 -1.06
CA GLU A 142 13.57 3.91 -1.01
C GLU A 142 12.20 3.55 -1.60
N PHE A 143 11.12 4.10 -1.02
CA PHE A 143 9.79 4.01 -1.62
C PHE A 143 9.71 4.97 -2.81
N VAL A 144 9.44 4.43 -4.00
CA VAL A 144 9.45 5.16 -5.26
C VAL A 144 8.04 5.20 -5.84
N LEU A 145 7.63 6.37 -6.30
CA LEU A 145 6.46 6.59 -7.12
C LEU A 145 6.90 7.06 -8.50
N THR A 146 6.26 6.57 -9.55
CA THR A 146 6.41 7.14 -10.89
C THR A 146 5.08 7.62 -11.42
N GLU A 147 5.01 8.89 -11.77
CA GLU A 147 3.87 9.49 -12.43
C GLU A 147 4.13 9.53 -13.95
N GLN A 148 3.40 8.70 -14.69
CA GLN A 148 3.39 8.74 -16.14
C GLN A 148 2.44 9.84 -16.61
N ARG A 149 3.00 10.85 -17.27
CA ARG A 149 2.26 12.01 -17.76
C ARG A 149 2.05 11.88 -19.27
N PRO A 150 0.85 12.18 -19.80
CA PRO A 150 0.59 12.02 -21.23
C PRO A 150 1.60 12.78 -22.09
N ARG A 151 2.20 12.07 -23.06
CA ARG A 151 3.20 12.61 -24.02
C ARG A 151 4.47 13.18 -23.39
N MET A 152 4.78 12.83 -22.14
CA MET A 152 5.98 13.26 -21.43
C MET A 152 6.68 12.08 -20.78
N GLN A 153 7.97 12.24 -20.46
CA GLN A 153 8.70 11.28 -19.64
C GLN A 153 8.09 11.20 -18.23
N SER A 154 8.13 9.99 -17.67
CA SER A 154 7.67 9.73 -16.31
C SER A 154 8.46 10.56 -15.30
N ARG A 155 7.76 11.11 -14.30
CA ARG A 155 8.39 11.77 -13.17
C ARG A 155 8.53 10.77 -12.03
N ALA A 156 9.74 10.56 -11.55
CA ALA A 156 9.99 9.78 -10.34
C ALA A 156 9.89 10.69 -9.11
N GLU A 157 9.28 10.19 -8.04
CA GLU A 157 9.22 10.81 -6.72
C GLU A 157 9.68 9.77 -5.69
N VAL A 158 10.56 10.18 -4.79
CA VAL A 158 11.05 9.36 -3.68
C VAL A 158 10.43 9.85 -2.39
N VAL A 159 9.89 8.94 -1.58
CA VAL A 159 9.30 9.27 -0.27
C VAL A 159 10.26 8.84 0.84
N PRO A 160 10.93 9.78 1.54
CA PRO A 160 11.97 9.47 2.52
C PRO A 160 11.37 9.11 3.88
N LEU A 161 10.75 7.93 3.96
CA LEU A 161 10.13 7.41 5.18
C LEU A 161 11.18 7.09 6.25
N ARG A 162 10.88 7.42 7.51
CA ARG A 162 11.54 6.87 8.71
C ARG A 162 10.70 5.76 9.34
N ARG A 163 11.25 5.02 10.31
CA ARG A 163 10.47 4.00 11.02
C ARG A 163 9.21 4.62 11.64
N GLY A 164 8.07 3.98 11.40
CA GLY A 164 6.75 4.43 11.84
C GLY A 164 6.12 5.51 10.96
N ASP A 165 6.83 6.06 9.98
CA ASP A 165 6.24 6.96 9.00
C ASP A 165 5.39 6.18 7.99
N ALA A 166 4.33 6.83 7.52
CA ALA A 166 3.40 6.27 6.56
C ALA A 166 3.28 7.11 5.29
N VAL A 167 3.09 6.45 4.15
CA VAL A 167 2.73 7.06 2.88
C VAL A 167 1.34 6.59 2.45
N VAL A 168 0.48 7.55 2.10
CA VAL A 168 -0.78 7.30 1.38
C VAL A 168 -0.55 7.64 -0.08
N PHE A 169 -0.88 6.73 -0.99
CA PHE A 169 -0.66 6.91 -2.42
C PHE A 169 -1.79 6.29 -3.23
N ALA A 170 -1.90 6.72 -4.48
CA ALA A 170 -2.87 6.17 -5.43
C ALA A 170 -2.39 4.82 -5.97
N VAL A 171 -3.26 3.82 -5.98
CA VAL A 171 -2.91 2.46 -6.45
C VAL A 171 -2.81 2.36 -7.97
N HIS A 172 -3.43 3.31 -8.69
CA HIS A 172 -3.44 3.34 -10.16
C HIS A 172 -3.54 4.76 -10.71
N HIS A 173 -4.68 5.42 -10.57
CA HIS A 173 -4.89 6.76 -11.12
C HIS A 173 -5.05 7.79 -10.02
N ARG A 174 -4.60 9.02 -10.29
CA ARG A 174 -5.02 10.19 -9.52
C ARG A 174 -5.45 11.32 -10.46
N PRO A 175 -6.38 12.20 -10.03
CA PRO A 175 -6.70 13.41 -10.77
C PRO A 175 -5.57 14.42 -10.69
N VAL A 176 -5.32 15.13 -11.79
CA VAL A 176 -4.43 16.29 -11.87
C VAL A 176 -5.19 17.43 -12.52
N HIS A 177 -5.07 18.63 -11.93
CA HIS A 177 -5.67 19.85 -12.49
C HIS A 177 -4.82 20.35 -13.66
N GLY A 178 -5.43 20.41 -14.84
CA GLY A 178 -4.86 21.07 -16.02
C GLY A 178 -5.61 22.35 -16.36
N THR A 179 -5.15 23.06 -17.39
CA THR A 179 -5.75 24.32 -17.85
C THR A 179 -7.17 24.15 -18.42
N ARG A 180 -7.52 22.96 -18.91
CA ARG A 180 -8.83 22.63 -19.50
C ARG A 180 -9.70 21.73 -18.60
N GLY A 181 -9.36 21.64 -17.31
CA GLY A 181 -10.05 20.78 -16.35
C GLY A 181 -9.16 19.65 -15.82
N THR A 182 -9.80 18.69 -15.14
CA THR A 182 -9.10 17.57 -14.51
C THR A 182 -8.80 16.49 -15.53
N TYR A 183 -7.57 15.98 -15.55
CA TYR A 183 -7.18 14.80 -16.30
C TYR A 183 -6.59 13.73 -15.37
N ARG A 184 -6.44 12.51 -15.89
CA ARG A 184 -5.92 11.37 -15.12
C ARG A 184 -4.45 11.16 -15.45
N VAL A 185 -3.64 10.87 -14.43
CA VAL A 185 -2.27 10.37 -14.60
C VAL A 185 -2.17 8.96 -14.05
N ASN A 186 -1.26 8.17 -14.63
CA ASN A 186 -0.98 6.82 -14.14
C ASN A 186 0.15 6.89 -13.12
N LEU A 187 -0.10 6.36 -11.92
CA LEU A 187 0.92 6.11 -10.94
C LEU A 187 1.31 4.64 -10.96
N ARG A 188 2.59 4.40 -10.80
CA ARG A 188 3.14 3.13 -10.36
C ARG A 188 3.96 3.38 -9.11
N HIS A 189 4.13 2.35 -8.30
CA HIS A 189 4.91 2.42 -7.09
C HIS A 189 5.80 1.19 -6.96
N GLY A 190 6.86 1.31 -6.17
CA GLY A 190 7.82 0.24 -5.95
C GLY A 190 8.82 0.61 -4.87
N VAL A 191 9.85 -0.21 -4.75
CA VAL A 191 10.94 -0.03 -3.79
C VAL A 191 12.23 -0.20 -4.55
N SER A 192 13.13 0.78 -4.44
CA SER A 192 14.44 0.70 -5.08
C SER A 192 15.24 -0.47 -4.50
N ARG A 193 16.39 -0.78 -5.11
CA ARG A 193 17.27 -1.84 -4.61
C ARG A 193 17.78 -1.52 -3.20
N LEU A 194 17.62 -2.47 -2.29
CA LEU A 194 18.31 -2.47 -1.00
C LEU A 194 19.80 -2.72 -1.22
N ARG A 195 20.64 -1.89 -0.61
CA ARG A 195 22.10 -2.01 -0.70
C ARG A 195 22.69 -2.82 0.44
N SER A 196 22.10 -2.75 1.63
CA SER A 196 22.48 -3.55 2.79
C SER A 196 21.29 -3.75 3.74
N GLY A 197 21.42 -4.74 4.63
CA GLY A 197 20.51 -4.94 5.75
C GLY A 197 19.15 -5.53 5.38
N HIS A 198 18.16 -5.30 6.25
CA HIS A 198 16.80 -5.83 6.14
C HIS A 198 15.75 -4.73 6.30
N ARG A 199 14.73 -4.77 5.44
CA ARG A 199 13.65 -3.78 5.44
C ARG A 199 12.30 -4.47 5.57
N HIS A 200 11.58 -4.13 6.63
CA HIS A 200 10.18 -4.52 6.82
C HIS A 200 9.24 -3.36 6.54
N THR A 201 8.08 -3.69 6.00
CA THR A 201 7.03 -2.72 5.68
C THR A 201 5.68 -3.38 5.78
N VAL A 202 4.70 -2.70 6.36
CA VAL A 202 3.31 -3.17 6.35
C VAL A 202 2.51 -2.36 5.33
N GLY A 203 1.82 -3.06 4.43
CA GLY A 203 0.83 -2.51 3.53
C GLY A 203 -0.56 -2.66 4.14
N VAL A 204 -1.29 -1.55 4.24
CA VAL A 204 -2.67 -1.49 4.73
C VAL A 204 -3.57 -1.11 3.56
N ILE A 205 -4.24 -2.13 3.02
CA ILE A 205 -5.21 -2.02 1.93
C ILE A 205 -6.62 -2.11 2.52
N PHE A 206 -7.55 -1.35 1.95
CA PHE A 206 -8.87 -1.09 2.54
C PHE A 206 -10.03 -1.88 1.92
N HIS A 207 -9.78 -2.71 0.90
CA HIS A 207 -10.77 -3.64 0.33
C HIS A 207 -10.30 -5.07 0.50
N ASP A 208 -11.20 -6.05 0.48
CA ASP A 208 -10.82 -7.46 0.43
C ASP A 208 -10.70 -7.92 -1.03
N ALA A 209 -9.97 -9.01 -1.28
CA ALA A 209 -9.79 -9.63 -2.59
C ALA A 209 -10.56 -10.94 -2.71
N LYS A 210 -10.73 -11.44 -3.94
CA LYS A 210 -11.27 -12.79 -4.20
C LYS A 210 -10.39 -13.84 -3.60
#